data_AF-A0A1N6J6V7-F1
#
_entry.id   AF-A0A1N6J6V7-F1
#
_cell.length_a   1.000
_cell.length_b   1.000
_cell.length_c   1.000
_cell.angle_alpha   90.00
_cell.angle_beta   90.00
_cell.angle_gamma   90.00
#
_symmetry.space_group_name_H-M   'P 1'
#
loop_
_entity.id
_entity.type
_entity.pdbx_description
1 polymer ?
#
loop_
_entity_poly.entity_id
_entity_poly.type
_entity_poly.pdbx_seq_one_letter_code
_entity_poly.pdbx_strand_id
1 'polypeptide(L)'
;MKNIYILGSAIALALFGCSLTKSGVSKVENFQGKTGIIGVFRQPAYYCGEGIPHTVMLGGTSIVVKPAFSSEQENVFFSEMKPGVATLTEYKYTCGENENTMSLDTAGAGNERFPTSVVIPDKGFCKVVISFMDGDTLFTYNGELLREQFAKAEVAVNTDSIPYCDILDNKGQKIAMVNRDSILDVKFAAAVKDASEALEEEKFTVVTLDEYSDKVTWNADKSKLLVVTLTSDAETYKDGELVKSDSVVWVVNEKELLLWFHDHQEGVRNWDLRFKQLFGEPRTSNYTHMAFLWVSPNDLMRPAYVPDVKAYDMRTAFEGEYGNDAEVTERVMWFKNWFDAHASKCYEGPDARPWTRLGYTYDWGSRGEKYGLTEFIVVPGAEMDVKFTRNLKFIANWMKDRK
;
A
#
# COMPACT_ATOMS: atom_id res chain seq x y z
N MET A 1 49.25 -10.24 -54.42
CA MET A 1 49.73 -9.08 -53.63
C MET A 1 48.54 -8.20 -53.31
N LYS A 2 48.50 -7.73 -52.06
CA LYS A 2 47.44 -6.98 -51.39
C LYS A 2 47.04 -5.70 -52.15
N ASN A 3 45.76 -5.33 -52.10
CA ASN A 3 45.37 -4.12 -51.37
C ASN A 3 43.85 -4.06 -51.19
N ILE A 4 43.47 -4.10 -49.92
CA ILE A 4 42.14 -3.88 -49.36
C ILE A 4 41.98 -2.36 -49.24
N TYR A 5 40.93 -1.81 -49.85
CA TYR A 5 40.46 -0.46 -49.55
C TYR A 5 39.54 -0.55 -48.32
N ILE A 6 40.00 0.01 -47.21
CA ILE A 6 39.20 0.28 -46.03
C ILE A 6 38.39 1.55 -46.34
N LEU A 7 37.08 1.43 -46.55
CA LEU A 7 36.15 2.53 -46.34
C LEU A 7 35.60 2.40 -44.92
N GLY A 8 36.03 3.32 -44.05
CA GLY A 8 35.45 3.48 -42.72
C GLY A 8 34.06 4.08 -42.82
N SER A 9 33.09 3.39 -42.24
CA SER A 9 31.85 4.01 -41.76
C SER A 9 31.95 4.06 -40.23
N ALA A 10 32.22 5.26 -39.72
CA ALA A 10 32.15 5.55 -38.30
C ALA A 10 30.69 5.44 -37.84
N ILE A 11 30.38 4.38 -37.10
CA ILE A 11 29.13 4.28 -36.33
C ILE A 11 29.29 5.23 -35.14
N ALA A 12 28.60 6.36 -35.19
CA ALA A 12 28.43 7.23 -34.04
C ALA A 12 27.51 6.52 -33.03
N LEU A 13 28.09 5.79 -32.08
CA LEU A 13 27.37 5.33 -30.89
C LEU A 13 26.92 6.55 -30.07
N ALA A 14 25.64 6.90 -30.17
CA ALA A 14 25.00 7.83 -29.27
C ALA A 14 24.82 7.17 -27.89
N LEU A 15 25.81 7.40 -27.01
CA LEU A 15 25.76 7.10 -25.57
C LEU A 15 24.74 8.00 -24.87
N PHE A 16 23.43 7.71 -24.96
CA PHE A 16 22.38 8.50 -24.28
C PHE A 16 21.34 7.68 -23.51
N GLY A 17 21.53 6.37 -23.31
CA GLY A 17 20.47 5.50 -22.77
C GLY A 17 20.42 5.30 -21.24
N CYS A 18 21.49 5.60 -20.49
CA CYS A 18 21.58 5.19 -19.07
C CYS A 18 20.71 6.02 -18.10
N SER A 19 20.36 7.27 -18.43
CA SER A 19 19.73 8.19 -17.46
C SER A 19 18.29 8.59 -17.78
N LEU A 20 17.78 8.35 -18.99
CA LEU A 20 16.54 9.00 -19.45
C LEU A 20 15.28 8.56 -18.71
N THR A 21 15.17 7.30 -18.28
CA THR A 21 13.96 6.83 -17.57
C THR A 21 13.99 7.24 -16.10
N LYS A 22 15.03 6.88 -15.34
CA LYS A 22 15.12 7.23 -13.90
C LYS A 22 15.17 8.74 -13.66
N SER A 23 15.96 9.50 -14.43
CA SER A 23 16.00 10.97 -14.27
C SER A 23 14.76 11.69 -14.77
N GLY A 24 13.96 11.04 -15.63
CA GLY A 24 12.71 11.59 -16.15
C GLY A 24 11.57 11.44 -15.14
N VAL A 25 11.36 10.23 -14.63
CA VAL A 25 10.22 9.95 -13.73
C VAL A 25 10.37 10.57 -12.34
N SER A 26 11.58 10.92 -11.92
CA SER A 26 11.84 11.57 -10.63
C SER A 26 11.63 13.07 -10.61
N LYS A 27 11.15 13.67 -11.71
CA LYS A 27 10.87 15.10 -11.80
C LYS A 27 9.38 15.37 -12.01
N VAL A 28 8.75 16.06 -11.06
CA VAL A 28 7.31 16.38 -11.09
C VAL A 28 6.90 17.20 -12.32
N GLU A 29 7.80 18.05 -12.83
CA GLU A 29 7.61 18.87 -14.04
C GLU A 29 7.37 18.05 -15.31
N ASN A 30 7.79 16.78 -15.32
CA ASN A 30 7.53 15.87 -16.44
C ASN A 30 6.11 15.31 -16.44
N PHE A 31 5.33 15.53 -15.37
CA PHE A 31 3.93 15.12 -15.25
C PHE A 31 2.96 16.30 -15.24
N GLN A 32 3.37 17.44 -14.67
CA GLN A 32 2.49 18.58 -14.44
C GLN A 32 1.96 19.18 -15.75
N GLY A 33 0.63 19.25 -15.88
CA GLY A 33 -0.04 19.84 -17.05
C GLY A 33 0.06 18.99 -18.33
N LYS A 34 0.60 17.78 -18.24
CA LYS A 34 0.82 16.87 -19.37
C LYS A 34 -0.15 15.69 -19.32
N THR A 35 -0.22 14.96 -20.43
CA THR A 35 -0.94 13.68 -20.51
C THR A 35 -0.06 12.59 -21.10
N GLY A 36 -0.29 11.35 -20.68
CA GLY A 36 0.52 10.24 -21.14
C GLY A 36 0.33 8.96 -20.35
N ILE A 37 1.36 8.11 -20.44
CA ILE A 37 1.41 6.80 -19.83
C ILE A 37 2.67 6.64 -18.99
N ILE A 38 2.55 5.94 -17.88
CA ILE A 38 3.66 5.49 -17.05
C ILE A 38 3.41 4.03 -16.67
N GLY A 39 4.44 3.23 -16.46
CA GLY A 39 4.22 1.83 -16.16
C GLY A 39 5.45 1.04 -15.85
N VAL A 40 5.24 -0.25 -15.64
CA VAL A 40 6.32 -1.24 -15.53
C VAL A 40 6.26 -2.15 -16.73
N PHE A 41 7.39 -2.30 -17.39
CA PHE A 41 7.61 -3.29 -18.43
C PHE A 41 8.28 -4.53 -17.84
N ARG A 42 7.70 -5.70 -18.10
CA ARG A 42 8.24 -6.99 -17.66
C ARG A 42 8.70 -7.79 -18.87
N GLN A 43 9.96 -8.24 -18.83
CA GLN A 43 10.53 -9.11 -19.84
C GLN A 43 10.91 -10.47 -19.25
N PRO A 44 11.02 -11.54 -20.08
CA PRO A 44 11.49 -12.84 -19.61
C PRO A 44 12.82 -12.77 -18.87
N ALA A 45 13.03 -13.70 -17.94
CA ALA A 45 14.33 -13.90 -17.29
C ALA A 45 15.42 -14.15 -18.34
N TYR A 46 16.62 -13.61 -18.12
CA TYR A 46 17.79 -13.75 -19.02
C TYR A 46 17.75 -12.95 -20.33
N TYR A 47 16.82 -12.00 -20.46
CA TYR A 47 16.81 -11.10 -21.61
C TYR A 47 17.94 -10.06 -21.55
N CYS A 48 18.61 -9.89 -22.67
CA CYS A 48 20.02 -9.51 -22.76
C CYS A 48 20.33 -8.14 -22.13
N GLY A 49 21.25 -8.10 -21.16
CA GLY A 49 21.62 -6.92 -20.37
C GLY A 49 22.60 -5.97 -21.07
N GLU A 50 22.63 -5.98 -22.40
CA GLU A 50 23.60 -5.22 -23.17
C GLU A 50 23.26 -3.72 -23.21
N GLY A 51 24.22 -2.90 -23.62
CA GLY A 51 24.13 -1.43 -23.58
C GLY A 51 23.14 -0.77 -24.54
N ILE A 52 22.11 -1.50 -24.99
CA ILE A 52 21.13 -1.04 -25.98
C ILE A 52 19.74 -1.01 -25.34
N PRO A 53 19.01 0.11 -25.44
CA PRO A 53 17.66 0.19 -24.88
C PRO A 53 16.67 -0.67 -25.67
N HIS A 54 15.65 -1.19 -25.00
CA HIS A 54 14.53 -1.84 -25.68
C HIS A 54 13.37 -0.87 -25.79
N THR A 55 12.60 -0.97 -26.88
CA THR A 55 11.48 -0.08 -27.14
C THR A 55 10.22 -0.83 -27.50
N VAL A 56 9.06 -0.22 -27.24
CA VAL A 56 7.78 -0.64 -27.79
C VAL A 56 7.20 0.45 -28.68
N MET A 57 6.45 0.05 -29.70
CA MET A 57 5.65 0.98 -30.49
C MET A 57 4.22 0.99 -29.96
N LEU A 58 3.82 2.09 -29.33
CA LEU A 58 2.50 2.27 -28.72
C LEU A 58 1.82 3.51 -29.31
N GLY A 59 0.70 3.33 -30.01
CA GLY A 59 -0.03 4.44 -30.64
C GLY A 59 0.80 5.25 -31.64
N GLY A 60 1.78 4.61 -32.30
CA GLY A 60 2.72 5.27 -33.20
C GLY A 60 3.92 5.94 -32.52
N THR A 61 4.01 5.92 -31.19
CA THR A 61 5.14 6.44 -30.42
C THR A 61 6.11 5.32 -30.06
N SER A 62 7.40 5.51 -30.31
CA SER A 62 8.47 4.62 -29.82
C SER A 62 8.81 4.97 -28.38
N ILE A 63 8.56 4.05 -27.45
CA ILE A 63 8.76 4.25 -26.01
C ILE A 63 9.88 3.34 -25.52
N VAL A 64 10.88 3.92 -24.84
CA VAL A 64 11.93 3.13 -24.18
C VAL A 64 11.33 2.45 -22.95
N VAL A 65 11.29 1.12 -22.98
CA VAL A 65 10.72 0.30 -21.90
C VAL A 65 11.78 -0.40 -21.05
N LYS A 66 12.98 -0.56 -21.59
CA LYS A 66 14.18 -0.99 -20.87
C LYS A 66 15.30 -0.01 -21.22
N PRO A 67 15.83 0.76 -20.26
CA PRO A 67 16.97 1.63 -20.53
C PRO A 67 18.21 0.80 -20.87
N ALA A 68 19.17 1.44 -21.53
CA ALA A 68 20.44 0.81 -21.83
C ALA A 68 21.13 0.34 -20.54
N PHE A 69 21.85 -0.78 -20.59
CA PHE A 69 22.60 -1.35 -19.47
C PHE A 69 21.75 -1.81 -18.26
N SER A 70 20.42 -1.88 -18.40
CA SER A 70 19.59 -2.54 -17.40
C SER A 70 19.67 -4.05 -17.53
N SER A 71 19.94 -4.75 -16.43
CA SER A 71 19.82 -6.21 -16.32
C SER A 71 18.53 -6.64 -15.60
N GLU A 72 17.68 -5.67 -15.24
CA GLU A 72 16.45 -5.90 -14.50
C GLU A 72 15.38 -6.51 -15.41
N GLN A 73 14.62 -7.48 -14.89
CA GLN A 73 13.45 -8.03 -15.59
C GLN A 73 12.29 -7.03 -15.64
N GLU A 74 12.25 -6.11 -14.67
CA GLU A 74 11.16 -5.17 -14.45
C GLU A 74 11.73 -3.75 -14.53
N ASN A 75 11.20 -2.95 -15.44
CA ASN A 75 11.73 -1.62 -15.73
C ASN A 75 10.59 -0.61 -15.78
N VAL A 76 10.78 0.53 -15.11
CA VAL A 76 9.84 1.64 -15.21
C VAL A 76 10.01 2.35 -16.55
N PHE A 77 8.90 2.63 -17.21
CA PHE A 77 8.84 3.44 -18.42
C PHE A 77 7.81 4.56 -18.25
N PHE A 78 7.97 5.63 -19.01
CA PHE A 78 6.96 6.67 -19.14
C PHE A 78 7.06 7.34 -20.52
N SER A 79 5.95 7.89 -20.99
CA SER A 79 5.90 8.72 -22.19
C SER A 79 4.76 9.72 -22.08
N GLU A 80 5.05 10.98 -22.40
CA GLU A 80 4.03 11.95 -22.77
C GLU A 80 3.39 11.49 -24.09
N MET A 81 2.06 11.49 -24.17
CA MET A 81 1.30 11.01 -25.33
C MET A 81 0.05 11.85 -25.54
N LYS A 82 -0.44 11.93 -26.78
CA LYS A 82 -1.73 12.57 -27.06
C LYS A 82 -2.88 11.72 -26.49
N PRO A 83 -3.97 12.34 -26.01
CA PRO A 83 -5.17 11.61 -25.58
C PRO A 83 -5.73 10.73 -26.71
N GLY A 84 -6.32 9.60 -26.33
CA GLY A 84 -6.96 8.67 -27.26
C GLY A 84 -6.40 7.25 -27.19
N VAL A 85 -6.82 6.42 -28.14
CA VAL A 85 -6.45 5.00 -28.20
C VAL A 85 -5.02 4.84 -28.71
N ALA A 86 -4.20 4.12 -27.96
CA ALA A 86 -2.84 3.77 -28.33
C ALA A 86 -2.69 2.24 -28.37
N THR A 87 -2.51 1.69 -29.58
CA THR A 87 -2.34 0.26 -29.81
C THR A 87 -0.87 -0.12 -29.75
N LEU A 88 -0.54 -1.22 -29.05
CA LEU A 88 0.80 -1.78 -28.98
C LEU A 88 1.05 -2.68 -30.20
N THR A 89 1.95 -2.28 -31.08
CA THR A 89 2.16 -2.96 -32.37
C THR A 89 3.50 -3.66 -32.49
N GLU A 90 4.52 -3.20 -31.78
CA GLU A 90 5.87 -3.75 -31.88
C GLU A 90 6.58 -3.74 -30.53
N TYR A 91 7.44 -4.75 -30.31
CA TYR A 91 8.48 -4.75 -29.29
C TYR A 91 9.84 -4.99 -29.95
N LYS A 92 10.76 -4.02 -29.81
CA LYS A 92 12.12 -4.05 -30.36
C LYS A 92 13.12 -4.26 -29.23
N TYR A 93 13.98 -5.25 -29.43
CA TYR A 93 14.99 -5.63 -28.45
C TYR A 93 16.25 -6.09 -29.16
N THR A 94 17.38 -6.00 -28.46
CA THR A 94 18.68 -6.41 -29.00
C THR A 94 19.34 -7.41 -28.06
N CYS A 95 19.93 -8.45 -28.63
CA CYS A 95 20.71 -9.42 -27.89
C CYS A 95 21.96 -9.80 -28.69
N GLY A 96 23.13 -9.44 -28.18
CA GLY A 96 24.37 -9.50 -28.95
C GLY A 96 24.31 -8.52 -30.12
N GLU A 97 24.79 -8.97 -31.27
CA GLU A 97 24.82 -8.15 -32.50
C GLU A 97 23.49 -8.13 -33.27
N ASN A 98 22.47 -8.88 -32.80
CA ASN A 98 21.22 -9.05 -33.52
C ASN A 98 20.12 -8.14 -32.97
N GLU A 99 19.70 -7.17 -33.77
CA GLU A 99 18.45 -6.43 -33.55
C GLU A 99 17.25 -7.32 -33.90
N ASN A 100 16.29 -7.39 -32.99
CA ASN A 100 15.07 -8.18 -33.16
C ASN A 100 13.85 -7.27 -33.06
N THR A 101 12.85 -7.56 -33.89
CA THR A 101 11.54 -6.91 -33.84
C THR A 101 10.46 -7.97 -33.73
N MET A 102 9.69 -7.92 -32.65
CA MET A 102 8.48 -8.70 -32.48
C MET A 102 7.28 -7.82 -32.87
N SER A 103 6.68 -8.11 -34.02
CA SER A 103 5.40 -7.49 -34.41
C SER A 103 4.25 -8.22 -33.73
N LEU A 104 3.38 -7.48 -33.05
CA LEU A 104 2.21 -8.04 -32.40
C LEU A 104 1.06 -8.14 -33.40
N ASP A 105 0.40 -9.29 -33.46
CA ASP A 105 -0.86 -9.44 -34.19
C ASP A 105 -1.98 -8.74 -33.40
N THR A 106 -2.29 -7.52 -33.82
CA THR A 106 -3.32 -6.68 -33.18
C THR A 106 -4.71 -6.89 -33.77
N ALA A 107 -4.82 -7.59 -34.90
CA ALA A 107 -6.10 -8.01 -35.48
C ALA A 107 -6.62 -9.29 -34.80
N GLY A 108 -5.70 -10.11 -34.28
CA GLY A 108 -5.94 -11.45 -33.78
C GLY A 108 -6.18 -12.40 -34.95
N ALA A 109 -5.77 -13.66 -34.81
CA ALA A 109 -6.01 -14.73 -35.79
C ALA A 109 -7.50 -15.13 -35.93
N GLY A 110 -8.42 -14.17 -35.82
CA GLY A 110 -9.80 -14.24 -36.30
C GLY A 110 -10.87 -14.21 -35.22
N ASN A 111 -10.64 -14.73 -33.99
CA ASN A 111 -11.76 -15.00 -33.08
C ASN A 111 -11.59 -14.66 -31.59
N GLU A 112 -10.37 -14.65 -31.06
CA GLU A 112 -10.17 -14.39 -29.61
C GLU A 112 -10.06 -12.90 -29.29
N ARG A 113 -10.71 -12.50 -28.19
CA ARG A 113 -10.56 -11.15 -27.63
C ARG A 113 -9.25 -11.11 -26.87
N PHE A 114 -8.31 -10.30 -27.32
CA PHE A 114 -7.03 -10.11 -26.64
C PHE A 114 -6.76 -8.63 -26.41
N PRO A 115 -6.22 -8.22 -25.25
CA PRO A 115 -5.92 -6.82 -24.99
C PRO A 115 -4.79 -6.33 -25.90
N THR A 116 -5.05 -5.31 -26.71
CA THR A 116 -4.08 -4.78 -27.69
C THR A 116 -3.75 -3.30 -27.47
N SER A 117 -4.63 -2.59 -26.77
CA SER A 117 -4.57 -1.12 -26.73
C SER A 117 -4.86 -0.59 -25.34
N VAL A 118 -4.32 0.60 -25.06
CA VAL A 118 -4.64 1.41 -23.88
C VAL A 118 -5.28 2.72 -24.31
N VAL A 119 -6.05 3.34 -23.43
CA VAL A 119 -6.61 4.69 -23.63
C VAL A 119 -5.79 5.69 -22.82
N ILE A 120 -5.13 6.61 -23.53
CA ILE A 120 -4.43 7.75 -22.94
C ILE A 120 -5.48 8.79 -22.52
N PRO A 121 -5.47 9.26 -21.26
CA PRO A 121 -6.50 10.16 -20.75
C PRO A 121 -6.40 11.57 -21.37
N ASP A 122 -7.47 12.36 -21.27
CA ASP A 122 -7.47 13.76 -21.73
C ASP A 122 -6.51 14.63 -20.92
N LYS A 123 -6.30 14.29 -19.64
CA LYS A 123 -5.44 15.03 -18.70
C LYS A 123 -4.77 14.05 -17.74
N GLY A 124 -3.53 14.38 -17.36
CA GLY A 124 -2.75 13.57 -16.42
C GLY A 124 -2.25 12.27 -17.03
N PHE A 125 -1.57 11.46 -16.23
CA PHE A 125 -1.04 10.18 -16.68
C PHE A 125 -1.97 9.04 -16.26
N CYS A 126 -1.94 7.95 -17.00
CA CYS A 126 -2.48 6.67 -16.55
C CYS A 126 -1.35 5.64 -16.38
N LYS A 127 -1.54 4.67 -15.48
CA LYS A 127 -0.56 3.61 -15.19
C LYS A 127 -0.93 2.27 -15.78
N VAL A 128 0.07 1.47 -16.16
CA VAL A 128 -0.15 0.10 -16.67
C VAL A 128 1.06 -0.79 -16.40
N VAL A 129 0.86 -2.11 -16.38
CA VAL A 129 1.96 -3.07 -16.54
C VAL A 129 1.86 -3.70 -17.92
N ILE A 130 2.97 -3.65 -18.67
CA ILE A 130 3.11 -4.33 -19.96
C ILE A 130 4.03 -5.53 -19.73
N SER A 131 3.54 -6.75 -19.99
CA SER A 131 4.31 -7.97 -19.75
C SER A 131 4.47 -8.80 -21.00
N PHE A 132 5.72 -9.19 -21.25
CA PHE A 132 6.11 -10.19 -22.25
C PHE A 132 6.63 -11.47 -21.58
N MET A 133 6.38 -11.65 -20.28
CA MET A 133 6.70 -12.90 -19.60
C MET A 133 5.77 -14.03 -20.06
N ASP A 134 6.32 -15.23 -20.17
CA ASP A 134 5.52 -16.41 -20.49
C ASP A 134 4.44 -16.66 -19.44
N GLY A 135 3.20 -16.90 -19.87
CA GLY A 135 2.03 -17.08 -19.01
C GLY A 135 1.36 -15.80 -18.46
N ASP A 136 1.94 -14.61 -18.68
CA ASP A 136 1.32 -13.34 -18.29
C ASP A 136 0.31 -12.84 -19.33
N THR A 137 -0.63 -11.99 -18.90
CA THR A 137 -1.41 -11.16 -19.83
C THR A 137 -0.58 -9.96 -20.28
N LEU A 138 -0.68 -9.61 -21.58
CA LEU A 138 0.11 -8.52 -22.17
C LEU A 138 -0.02 -7.20 -21.42
N PHE A 139 -1.26 -6.86 -21.04
CA PHE A 139 -1.54 -5.75 -20.13
C PHE A 139 -2.10 -6.32 -18.83
N THR A 140 -1.71 -5.75 -17.69
CA THR A 140 -2.26 -6.16 -16.39
C THR A 140 -2.32 -5.00 -15.40
N TYR A 141 -3.22 -5.15 -14.43
CA TYR A 141 -3.32 -4.27 -13.26
C TYR A 141 -2.62 -4.93 -12.09
N ASN A 142 -1.42 -4.45 -11.77
CA ASN A 142 -0.61 -4.97 -10.67
C ASN A 142 -0.05 -3.82 -9.82
N GLY A 143 -0.84 -3.40 -8.83
CA GLY A 143 -0.52 -2.25 -7.98
C GLY A 143 0.67 -2.50 -7.05
N GLU A 144 0.90 -3.75 -6.64
CA GLU A 144 2.06 -4.11 -5.82
C GLU A 144 3.36 -3.92 -6.61
N LEU A 145 3.42 -4.51 -7.81
CA LEU A 145 4.56 -4.34 -8.70
C LEU A 145 4.80 -2.86 -9.05
N LEU A 146 3.73 -2.12 -9.38
CA LEU A 146 3.84 -0.71 -9.70
C LEU A 146 4.39 0.10 -8.52
N ARG A 147 3.89 -0.11 -7.30
CA ARG A 147 4.38 0.61 -6.10
C ARG A 147 5.84 0.28 -5.82
N GLU A 148 6.23 -0.99 -5.88
CA GLU A 148 7.61 -1.43 -5.66
C GLU A 148 8.57 -0.78 -6.66
N GLN A 149 8.25 -0.90 -7.96
CA GLN A 149 9.12 -0.40 -9.02
C GLN A 149 9.12 1.13 -9.09
N PHE A 150 7.98 1.79 -8.83
CA PHE A 150 7.92 3.25 -8.82
C PHE A 150 8.68 3.84 -7.64
N ALA A 151 8.64 3.19 -6.47
CA ALA A 151 9.48 3.56 -5.33
C ALA A 151 10.98 3.36 -5.66
N LYS A 152 11.37 2.22 -6.25
CA LYS A 152 12.75 1.96 -6.69
C LYS A 152 13.25 2.99 -7.72
N ALA A 153 12.36 3.43 -8.60
CA ALA A 153 12.65 4.45 -9.62
C ALA A 153 12.52 5.89 -9.13
N GLU A 154 12.12 6.12 -7.86
CA GLU A 154 11.89 7.44 -7.28
C GLU A 154 10.89 8.28 -8.09
N VAL A 155 9.78 7.68 -8.54
CA VAL A 155 8.75 8.39 -9.32
C VAL A 155 8.19 9.56 -8.49
N ALA A 156 8.23 10.77 -9.05
CA ALA A 156 7.90 12.01 -8.36
C ALA A 156 6.42 12.18 -8.01
N VAL A 157 5.55 11.39 -8.63
CA VAL A 157 4.10 11.42 -8.43
C VAL A 157 3.65 10.21 -7.64
N ASN A 158 2.67 10.40 -6.74
CA ASN A 158 2.14 9.31 -5.93
C ASN A 158 1.53 8.22 -6.84
N THR A 159 2.03 6.99 -6.74
CA THR A 159 1.58 5.86 -7.57
C THR A 159 0.07 5.62 -7.43
N ASP A 160 -0.49 5.81 -6.24
CA ASP A 160 -1.89 5.56 -5.95
C ASP A 160 -2.84 6.65 -6.46
N SER A 161 -2.33 7.86 -6.75
CA SER A 161 -3.15 8.91 -7.37
C SER A 161 -3.23 8.80 -8.89
N ILE A 162 -2.38 7.98 -9.51
CA ILE A 162 -2.40 7.74 -10.95
C ILE A 162 -3.42 6.63 -11.26
N PRO A 163 -4.48 6.91 -12.04
CA PRO A 163 -5.46 5.89 -12.42
C PRO A 163 -4.83 4.86 -13.38
N TYR A 164 -5.37 3.65 -13.42
CA TYR A 164 -4.98 2.70 -14.47
C TYR A 164 -5.45 3.18 -15.85
N CYS A 165 -4.68 2.88 -16.89
CA CYS A 165 -5.13 3.08 -18.26
C CYS A 165 -6.28 2.11 -18.56
N ASP A 166 -7.34 2.59 -19.20
CA ASP A 166 -8.36 1.69 -19.74
C ASP A 166 -7.74 0.82 -20.83
N ILE A 167 -8.04 -0.47 -20.82
CA ILE A 167 -7.51 -1.44 -21.78
C ILE A 167 -8.62 -1.82 -22.75
N LEU A 168 -8.32 -1.81 -24.05
CA LEU A 168 -9.23 -2.23 -25.11
C LEU A 168 -8.75 -3.54 -25.74
N ASP A 169 -9.71 -4.39 -26.11
CA ASP A 169 -9.45 -5.55 -26.96
C ASP A 169 -9.20 -5.15 -28.43
N ASN A 170 -8.80 -6.12 -29.24
CA ASN A 170 -8.64 -6.01 -30.70
C ASN A 170 -9.92 -5.57 -31.45
N LYS A 171 -11.08 -5.50 -30.80
CA LYS A 171 -12.35 -4.99 -31.36
C LYS A 171 -12.69 -3.59 -30.84
N GLY A 172 -11.80 -2.96 -30.08
CA GLY A 172 -12.00 -1.65 -29.48
C GLY A 172 -12.96 -1.66 -28.27
N GLN A 173 -13.32 -2.83 -27.74
CA GLN A 173 -14.16 -2.92 -26.55
C GLN A 173 -13.32 -2.83 -25.29
N LYS A 174 -13.79 -2.05 -24.32
CA LYS A 174 -13.14 -1.94 -23.01
C LYS A 174 -13.17 -3.29 -22.29
N ILE A 175 -12.00 -3.79 -21.93
CA ILE A 175 -11.85 -5.00 -21.12
C ILE A 175 -11.99 -4.60 -19.66
N ALA A 176 -12.96 -5.20 -18.98
CA ALA A 176 -13.04 -5.15 -17.53
C ALA A 176 -11.93 -6.02 -16.93
N MET A 177 -10.76 -5.43 -16.71
CA MET A 177 -9.74 -6.07 -15.88
C MET A 177 -10.13 -5.91 -14.43
N VAL A 178 -10.08 -7.02 -13.68
CA VAL A 178 -10.24 -6.98 -12.24
C VAL A 178 -9.05 -6.21 -11.67
N ASN A 179 -9.26 -4.93 -11.40
CA ASN A 179 -8.29 -4.13 -10.66
C ASN A 179 -8.27 -4.66 -9.22
N ARG A 180 -7.21 -5.39 -8.86
CA ARG A 180 -7.03 -5.86 -7.48
C ARG A 180 -7.12 -4.70 -6.49
N ASP A 181 -6.63 -3.51 -6.86
CA ASP A 181 -6.76 -2.31 -6.02
C ASP A 181 -8.25 -1.93 -5.81
N SER A 182 -9.08 -2.04 -6.85
CA SER A 182 -10.53 -1.82 -6.72
C SER A 182 -11.24 -2.91 -5.90
N ILE A 183 -10.76 -4.16 -5.92
CA ILE A 183 -11.27 -5.18 -4.98
C ILE A 183 -10.93 -4.80 -3.55
N LEU A 184 -9.71 -4.35 -3.28
CA LEU A 184 -9.30 -3.93 -1.94
C LEU A 184 -10.14 -2.74 -1.46
N ASP A 185 -10.43 -1.78 -2.34
CA ASP A 185 -11.31 -0.64 -2.02
C ASP A 185 -12.74 -1.09 -1.71
N VAL A 186 -13.29 -2.05 -2.48
CA VAL A 186 -14.61 -2.63 -2.22
C VAL A 186 -14.64 -3.42 -0.91
N LYS A 187 -13.59 -4.21 -0.61
CA LYS A 187 -13.47 -4.93 0.66
C LYS A 187 -13.41 -3.99 1.85
N PHE A 188 -12.61 -2.93 1.74
CA PHE A 188 -12.52 -1.91 2.76
C PHE A 188 -13.86 -1.21 2.99
N ALA A 189 -14.55 -0.78 1.93
CA ALA A 189 -15.88 -0.19 2.04
C ALA A 189 -16.92 -1.15 2.65
N ALA A 190 -16.84 -2.44 2.33
CA ALA A 190 -17.69 -3.46 2.94
C ALA A 190 -17.41 -3.60 4.45
N ALA A 191 -16.14 -3.60 4.86
CA ALA A 191 -15.76 -3.62 6.27
C ALA A 191 -16.22 -2.37 7.03
N VAL A 192 -16.11 -1.18 6.43
CA VAL A 192 -16.63 0.07 7.01
C VAL A 192 -18.14 -0.03 7.23
N LYS A 193 -18.87 -0.51 6.23
CA LYS A 193 -20.32 -0.67 6.32
C LYS A 193 -20.70 -1.70 7.39
N ASP A 194 -20.00 -2.83 7.43
CA ASP A 194 -20.21 -3.88 8.42
C ASP A 194 -19.96 -3.37 9.85
N ALA A 195 -18.83 -2.70 10.09
CA ALA A 195 -18.49 -2.13 11.40
C ALA A 195 -19.43 -0.99 11.87
N SER A 196 -20.23 -0.43 10.96
CA SER A 196 -21.17 0.66 11.30
C SER A 196 -22.28 0.22 12.25
N GLU A 197 -22.45 -1.08 12.45
CA GLU A 197 -23.33 -1.67 13.47
C GLU A 197 -22.50 -2.56 14.41
N ALA A 198 -22.60 -2.33 15.72
CA ALA A 198 -21.99 -3.20 16.72
C ALA A 198 -22.96 -4.33 17.06
N LEU A 199 -22.61 -5.57 16.73
CA LEU A 199 -23.50 -6.74 16.90
C LEU A 199 -23.03 -7.66 18.04
N GLU A 200 -23.98 -8.33 18.70
CA GLU A 200 -23.72 -9.18 19.87
C GLU A 200 -22.90 -10.43 19.51
N GLU A 201 -23.11 -10.97 18.31
CA GLU A 201 -22.37 -12.11 17.75
C GLU A 201 -20.93 -11.77 17.32
N GLU A 202 -20.54 -10.50 17.36
CA GLU A 202 -19.23 -10.01 16.92
C GLU A 202 -18.34 -9.57 18.08
N LYS A 203 -18.78 -9.91 19.30
CA LYS A 203 -18.02 -9.72 20.53
C LYS A 203 -17.01 -10.85 20.68
N PHE A 204 -15.74 -10.52 20.47
CA PHE A 204 -14.63 -11.42 20.70
C PHE A 204 -14.04 -11.24 22.11
N THR A 205 -13.29 -12.25 22.57
CA THR A 205 -12.47 -12.10 23.79
C THR A 205 -11.31 -11.17 23.49
N VAL A 206 -11.33 -9.99 24.10
CA VAL A 206 -10.27 -8.98 23.99
C VAL A 206 -9.21 -9.17 25.07
N VAL A 207 -8.01 -8.64 24.83
CA VAL A 207 -6.93 -8.58 25.80
C VAL A 207 -7.25 -7.54 26.88
N THR A 208 -7.05 -7.95 28.14
CA THR A 208 -7.13 -7.07 29.30
C THR A 208 -5.73 -6.55 29.67
N LEU A 209 -5.67 -5.33 30.21
CA LEU A 209 -4.43 -4.69 30.67
C LEU A 209 -4.20 -4.89 32.18
N ASP A 210 -4.61 -6.04 32.72
CA ASP A 210 -4.29 -6.42 34.10
C ASP A 210 -2.94 -7.15 34.18
N GLU A 211 -2.42 -7.32 35.40
CA GLU A 211 -1.12 -7.96 35.61
C GLU A 211 -1.08 -9.46 35.29
N TYR A 212 -2.22 -10.09 35.02
CA TYR A 212 -2.34 -11.52 34.74
C TYR A 212 -2.38 -11.84 33.25
N SER A 213 -2.62 -10.83 32.40
CA SER A 213 -2.60 -10.98 30.95
C SER A 213 -1.22 -11.40 30.45
N ASP A 214 -1.16 -12.53 29.75
CA ASP A 214 0.06 -13.02 29.11
C ASP A 214 0.35 -12.32 27.78
N LYS A 215 -0.52 -11.41 27.34
CA LYS A 215 -0.45 -10.66 26.08
C LYS A 215 -0.02 -9.20 26.26
N VAL A 216 0.47 -8.83 27.44
CA VAL A 216 1.00 -7.48 27.72
C VAL A 216 2.46 -7.53 28.16
N THR A 217 3.20 -6.46 27.85
CA THR A 217 4.60 -6.29 28.24
C THR A 217 4.71 -5.08 29.16
N TRP A 218 5.11 -5.31 30.41
CA TRP A 218 5.36 -4.25 31.39
C TRP A 218 6.82 -3.77 31.34
N ASN A 219 7.04 -2.50 31.66
CA ASN A 219 8.37 -1.99 31.93
C ASN A 219 8.90 -2.52 33.29
N ALA A 220 10.18 -2.24 33.60
CA ALA A 220 10.88 -2.87 34.73
C ALA A 220 10.22 -2.63 36.10
N ASP A 221 9.59 -1.47 36.31
CA ASP A 221 8.92 -1.10 37.56
C ASP A 221 7.40 -1.32 37.53
N LYS A 222 6.86 -1.89 36.45
CA LYS A 222 5.43 -2.11 36.21
C LYS A 222 4.55 -0.85 36.23
N SER A 223 5.12 0.31 35.94
CA SER A 223 4.35 1.56 35.81
C SER A 223 3.77 1.80 34.41
N LYS A 224 4.37 1.20 33.36
CA LYS A 224 3.99 1.42 31.97
C LYS A 224 3.90 0.11 31.18
N LEU A 225 3.03 0.12 30.18
CA LEU A 225 2.79 -0.97 29.22
C LEU A 225 3.38 -0.61 27.86
N LEU A 226 3.89 -1.62 27.15
CA LEU A 226 4.34 -1.47 25.77
C LEU A 226 3.16 -1.62 24.81
N VAL A 227 2.84 -0.54 24.12
CA VAL A 227 1.79 -0.48 23.09
C VAL A 227 2.38 -0.02 21.76
N VAL A 228 1.65 -0.20 20.67
CA VAL A 228 2.12 0.10 19.32
C VAL A 228 1.10 0.98 18.60
N THR A 229 1.56 2.09 18.02
CA THR A 229 0.76 2.91 17.10
C THR A 229 1.28 2.76 15.67
N LEU A 230 0.36 2.75 14.70
CA LEU A 230 0.66 2.81 13.28
C LEU A 230 0.64 4.28 12.84
N THR A 231 1.72 4.77 12.22
CA THR A 231 1.93 6.20 11.99
C THR A 231 2.64 6.52 10.67
N SER A 232 2.42 7.72 10.15
CA SER A 232 3.21 8.35 9.09
C SER A 232 4.25 9.35 9.61
N ASP A 233 4.20 9.68 10.91
CA ASP A 233 5.02 10.71 11.53
C ASP A 233 6.17 10.12 12.35
N ALA A 234 7.20 9.61 11.67
CA ALA A 234 8.38 9.08 12.34
C ALA A 234 9.24 10.17 13.03
N GLU A 235 9.05 11.44 12.67
CA GLU A 235 9.85 12.55 13.18
C GLU A 235 9.40 13.00 14.57
N THR A 236 8.10 12.88 14.88
CA THR A 236 7.57 13.10 16.23
C THR A 236 7.92 11.94 17.16
N TYR A 237 7.86 10.70 16.67
CA TYR A 237 8.12 9.51 17.50
C TYR A 237 9.58 9.04 17.40
N LYS A 238 10.55 9.84 17.89
CA LYS A 238 11.97 9.47 17.86
C LYS A 238 12.36 8.54 19.02
N ASP A 239 13.25 7.59 18.75
CA ASP A 239 13.74 6.62 19.72
C ASP A 239 14.22 7.29 21.03
N GLY A 240 13.65 6.88 22.16
CA GLY A 240 13.98 7.36 23.50
C GLY A 240 13.39 8.71 23.89
N GLU A 241 12.64 9.37 23.00
CA GLU A 241 12.03 10.66 23.30
C GLU A 241 10.70 10.50 24.06
N LEU A 242 10.39 11.51 24.88
CA LEU A 242 9.10 11.66 25.53
C LEU A 242 8.18 12.49 24.61
N VAL A 243 7.01 11.95 24.28
CA VAL A 243 6.04 12.58 23.38
C VAL A 243 4.71 12.81 24.10
N LYS A 244 4.06 13.94 23.77
CA LYS A 244 2.67 14.26 24.11
C LYS A 244 1.92 14.58 22.83
N SER A 245 0.67 14.13 22.76
CA SER A 245 -0.23 14.43 21.64
C SER A 245 -1.45 15.18 22.15
N ASP A 246 -1.84 16.25 21.46
CA ASP A 246 -3.09 16.98 21.73
C ASP A 246 -4.33 16.23 21.20
N SER A 247 -4.12 15.17 20.42
CA SER A 247 -5.16 14.26 19.92
C SER A 247 -5.03 12.88 20.53
N VAL A 248 -6.09 12.08 20.44
CA VAL A 248 -6.02 10.65 20.80
C VAL A 248 -4.99 9.93 19.94
N VAL A 249 -4.22 9.02 20.52
CA VAL A 249 -3.31 8.14 19.78
C VAL A 249 -3.86 6.73 19.83
N TRP A 250 -4.20 6.17 18.67
CA TRP A 250 -4.69 4.80 18.57
C TRP A 250 -3.54 3.82 18.72
N VAL A 251 -3.71 2.83 19.60
CA VAL A 251 -2.67 1.86 19.92
C VAL A 251 -3.23 0.44 20.05
N VAL A 252 -2.36 -0.55 19.84
CA VAL A 252 -2.63 -1.97 20.06
C VAL A 252 -1.57 -2.57 20.98
N ASN A 253 -1.84 -3.76 21.53
CA ASN A 253 -0.86 -4.46 22.36
C ASN A 253 0.30 -5.02 21.53
N GLU A 254 1.53 -4.78 21.98
CA GLU A 254 2.73 -5.23 21.28
C GLU A 254 2.83 -6.76 21.18
N LYS A 255 2.57 -7.46 22.29
CA LYS A 255 2.73 -8.91 22.34
C LYS A 255 1.61 -9.64 21.61
N GLU A 256 0.39 -9.10 21.62
CA GLU A 256 -0.69 -9.61 20.77
C GLU A 256 -0.36 -9.43 19.29
N LEU A 257 0.16 -8.27 18.88
CA LEU A 257 0.64 -8.03 17.52
C LEU A 257 1.72 -9.04 17.10
N LEU A 258 2.66 -9.35 17.99
CA LEU A 258 3.72 -10.33 17.73
C LEU A 258 3.16 -11.75 17.56
N LEU A 259 2.26 -12.18 18.46
CA LEU A 259 1.62 -13.50 18.35
C LEU A 259 0.81 -13.62 17.06
N TRP A 260 -0.01 -12.61 16.77
CA TRP A 260 -0.77 -12.54 15.54
C TRP A 260 0.14 -12.62 14.30
N PHE A 261 1.28 -11.92 14.32
CA PHE A 261 2.24 -11.95 13.22
C PHE A 261 2.73 -13.37 12.95
N HIS A 262 3.08 -14.11 14.00
CA HIS A 262 3.57 -15.48 13.86
C HIS A 262 2.51 -16.44 13.33
N ASP A 263 1.25 -16.26 13.72
CA ASP A 263 0.12 -17.08 13.28
C ASP A 263 -0.31 -16.78 11.84
N HIS A 264 -0.04 -15.57 11.33
CA HIS A 264 -0.57 -15.09 10.04
C HIS A 264 0.50 -14.77 8.98
N GLN A 265 1.78 -15.03 9.24
CA GLN A 265 2.87 -14.69 8.30
C GLN A 265 2.93 -15.57 7.04
N GLU A 266 2.32 -16.75 7.04
CA GLU A 266 2.41 -17.67 5.91
C GLU A 266 1.79 -17.07 4.64
N GLY A 267 2.57 -17.04 3.56
CA GLY A 267 2.12 -16.53 2.26
C GLY A 267 1.96 -15.01 2.16
N VAL A 268 2.26 -14.25 3.21
CA VAL A 268 2.22 -12.78 3.18
C VAL A 268 3.44 -12.24 2.41
N ARG A 269 3.17 -11.61 1.27
CA ARG A 269 4.20 -10.95 0.43
C ARG A 269 4.29 -9.45 0.68
N ASN A 270 3.15 -8.80 0.94
CA ASN A 270 3.05 -7.37 1.15
C ASN A 270 2.68 -7.05 2.60
N TRP A 271 3.70 -6.88 3.45
CA TRP A 271 3.51 -6.54 4.86
C TRP A 271 2.99 -5.13 5.09
N ASP A 272 3.29 -4.18 4.19
CA ASP A 272 2.75 -2.82 4.26
C ASP A 272 1.20 -2.85 4.18
N LEU A 273 0.67 -3.51 3.14
CA LEU A 273 -0.76 -3.70 3.00
C LEU A 273 -1.34 -4.56 4.13
N ARG A 274 -0.65 -5.63 4.52
CA ARG A 274 -1.18 -6.57 5.53
C ARG A 274 -1.32 -5.93 6.91
N PHE A 275 -0.40 -5.06 7.31
CA PHE A 275 -0.52 -4.30 8.55
C PHE A 275 -1.61 -3.23 8.44
N LYS A 276 -1.75 -2.52 7.32
CA LYS A 276 -2.89 -1.61 7.12
C LYS A 276 -4.22 -2.34 7.24
N GLN A 277 -4.32 -3.53 6.66
CA GLN A 277 -5.46 -4.43 6.82
C GLN A 277 -5.78 -4.75 8.28
N LEU A 278 -4.76 -5.21 9.02
CA LEU A 278 -4.88 -5.56 10.42
C LEU A 278 -5.34 -4.40 11.31
N PHE A 279 -4.83 -3.20 11.05
CA PHE A 279 -5.14 -1.99 11.83
C PHE A 279 -6.44 -1.31 11.40
N GLY A 280 -7.17 -1.85 10.43
CA GLY A 280 -8.38 -1.21 9.91
C GLY A 280 -8.11 0.02 9.04
N GLU A 281 -6.89 0.18 8.51
CA GLU A 281 -6.51 1.30 7.65
C GLU A 281 -6.77 1.01 6.17
N PRO A 282 -7.17 2.00 5.36
CA PRO A 282 -7.29 1.83 3.92
C PRO A 282 -5.91 1.56 3.30
N ARG A 283 -5.89 0.84 2.17
CA ARG A 283 -4.63 0.55 1.44
C ARG A 283 -3.85 1.81 1.05
N THR A 284 -4.55 2.93 0.87
CA THR A 284 -4.01 4.23 0.46
C THR A 284 -3.50 5.06 1.65
N SER A 285 -3.64 4.58 2.89
CA SER A 285 -3.11 5.25 4.07
C SER A 285 -1.60 5.50 3.90
N ASN A 286 -1.15 6.70 4.28
CA ASN A 286 0.26 7.07 4.24
C ASN A 286 1.06 6.54 5.44
N TYR A 287 0.42 5.78 6.33
CA TYR A 287 1.10 5.17 7.46
C TYR A 287 2.10 4.13 6.98
N THR A 288 3.34 4.30 7.40
CA THR A 288 4.52 3.59 6.89
C THR A 288 5.44 3.12 8.01
N HIS A 289 5.14 3.47 9.26
CA HIS A 289 5.94 3.18 10.44
C HIS A 289 5.07 2.67 11.58
N MET A 290 5.68 1.90 12.48
CA MET A 290 5.13 1.64 13.80
C MET A 290 6.03 2.26 14.86
N ALA A 291 5.42 2.95 15.81
CA ALA A 291 6.08 3.45 17.00
C ALA A 291 5.66 2.61 18.20
N PHE A 292 6.66 2.09 18.92
CA PHE A 292 6.47 1.29 20.12
C PHE A 292 6.61 2.21 21.31
N LEU A 293 5.57 2.31 22.14
CA LEU A 293 5.42 3.35 23.16
C LEU A 293 5.23 2.72 24.54
N TRP A 294 5.94 3.23 25.54
CA TRP A 294 5.64 2.96 26.94
C TRP A 294 4.60 3.96 27.44
N VAL A 295 3.45 3.45 27.87
CA VAL A 295 2.30 4.27 28.29
C VAL A 295 1.76 3.79 29.63
N SER A 296 1.38 4.72 30.50
CA SER A 296 0.71 4.41 31.76
C SER A 296 -0.68 3.79 31.49
N PRO A 297 -1.05 2.68 32.16
CA PRO A 297 -2.39 2.10 32.03
C PRO A 297 -3.53 3.07 32.37
N ASN A 298 -3.28 4.06 33.24
CA ASN A 298 -4.29 5.06 33.62
C ASN A 298 -4.58 6.09 32.52
N ASP A 299 -3.70 6.17 31.52
CA ASP A 299 -3.82 7.04 30.36
C ASP A 299 -4.37 6.31 29.14
N LEU A 300 -4.70 5.01 29.28
CA LEU A 300 -5.33 4.20 28.26
C LEU A 300 -6.83 4.09 28.51
N MET A 301 -7.61 4.15 27.44
CA MET A 301 -9.02 3.81 27.43
C MET A 301 -9.30 2.92 26.23
N ARG A 302 -10.28 2.02 26.34
CA ARG A 302 -10.73 1.23 25.20
C ARG A 302 -11.70 2.07 24.37
N PRO A 303 -11.51 2.22 23.04
CA PRO A 303 -12.45 2.94 22.18
C PRO A 303 -13.66 2.05 21.87
N ALA A 304 -14.44 1.73 22.90
CA ALA A 304 -15.57 0.80 22.85
C ALA A 304 -16.68 1.26 23.79
N TYR A 305 -17.84 0.62 23.70
CA TYR A 305 -18.92 0.82 24.68
C TYR A 305 -18.54 0.41 26.11
N VAL A 306 -17.48 -0.39 26.27
CA VAL A 306 -16.86 -0.73 27.55
C VAL A 306 -15.45 -0.14 27.58
N PRO A 307 -15.25 1.08 28.12
CA PRO A 307 -13.96 1.78 28.01
C PRO A 307 -12.89 1.26 28.98
N ASP A 308 -13.30 0.46 29.98
CA ASP A 308 -12.38 -0.13 30.96
C ASP A 308 -11.42 -1.11 30.27
N VAL A 309 -10.13 -0.82 30.40
CA VAL A 309 -9.03 -1.62 29.83
C VAL A 309 -8.84 -2.97 30.54
N LYS A 310 -9.45 -3.17 31.71
CA LYS A 310 -9.43 -4.43 32.47
C LYS A 310 -10.64 -5.31 32.19
N ALA A 311 -11.65 -4.80 31.49
CA ALA A 311 -12.83 -5.58 31.12
C ALA A 311 -12.54 -6.46 29.89
N TYR A 312 -12.99 -7.71 29.95
CA TYR A 312 -12.92 -8.70 28.86
C TYR A 312 -14.26 -8.89 28.13
N ASP A 313 -15.39 -8.57 28.78
CA ASP A 313 -16.74 -8.71 28.21
C ASP A 313 -17.19 -7.38 27.60
N MET A 314 -17.31 -7.36 26.28
CA MET A 314 -17.71 -6.18 25.52
C MET A 314 -19.23 -6.05 25.44
N ARG A 315 -19.70 -4.87 25.07
CA ARG A 315 -21.12 -4.52 24.95
C ARG A 315 -21.37 -3.75 23.65
N THR A 316 -22.62 -3.73 23.22
CA THR A 316 -23.09 -3.01 22.02
C THR A 316 -23.74 -1.66 22.36
N ALA A 317 -23.82 -1.31 23.64
CA ALA A 317 -24.32 -0.04 24.15
C ALA A 317 -23.63 0.33 25.47
N PHE A 318 -23.63 1.62 25.80
CA PHE A 318 -23.17 2.09 27.10
C PHE A 318 -24.10 1.63 28.23
N GLU A 319 -23.52 1.13 29.32
CA GLU A 319 -24.22 0.71 30.53
C GLU A 319 -23.57 1.33 31.77
N GLY A 320 -24.22 1.20 32.94
CA GLY A 320 -23.67 1.66 34.22
C GLY A 320 -23.40 3.18 34.25
N GLU A 321 -22.24 3.58 34.76
CA GLU A 321 -21.81 4.99 34.82
C GLU A 321 -21.70 5.65 33.44
N TYR A 322 -21.44 4.87 32.39
CA TYR A 322 -21.38 5.36 31.02
C TYR A 322 -22.77 5.46 30.38
N GLY A 323 -23.78 4.78 30.94
CA GLY A 323 -25.18 4.82 30.48
C GLY A 323 -26.07 5.78 31.27
N ASN A 324 -25.60 6.35 32.38
CA ASN A 324 -26.37 7.23 33.25
C ASN A 324 -25.79 8.65 33.30
N ASP A 325 -26.49 9.61 32.70
CA ASP A 325 -26.05 11.00 32.62
C ASP A 325 -26.04 11.76 33.97
N ALA A 326 -26.58 11.16 35.04
CA ALA A 326 -26.70 11.81 36.35
C ALA A 326 -25.45 11.74 37.25
N GLU A 327 -24.49 10.85 36.97
CA GLU A 327 -23.29 10.61 37.82
C GLU A 327 -21.99 10.51 36.99
N VAL A 328 -21.86 11.36 35.97
CA VAL A 328 -20.77 11.31 35.00
C VAL A 328 -19.55 12.10 35.50
N THR A 329 -18.40 11.44 35.71
CA THR A 329 -17.12 12.14 35.97
C THR A 329 -16.67 12.92 34.72
N GLU A 330 -15.82 13.95 34.87
CA GLU A 330 -15.29 14.72 33.73
C GLU A 330 -14.64 13.82 32.67
N ARG A 331 -13.96 12.74 33.10
CA ARG A 331 -13.35 11.75 32.21
C ARG A 331 -14.38 10.95 31.42
N VAL A 332 -15.45 10.48 32.07
CA VAL A 332 -16.54 9.74 31.41
C VAL A 332 -17.26 10.66 30.42
N MET A 333 -17.49 11.93 30.77
CA MET A 333 -18.13 12.91 29.90
C MET A 333 -17.27 13.22 28.68
N TRP A 334 -15.97 13.45 28.89
CA TRP A 334 -15.00 13.64 27.81
C TRP A 334 -15.01 12.44 26.85
N PHE A 335 -14.97 11.21 27.40
CA PHE A 335 -14.94 10.00 26.58
C PHE A 335 -16.21 9.82 25.75
N LYS A 336 -17.41 10.00 26.34
CA LYS A 336 -18.68 9.92 25.60
C LYS A 336 -18.73 10.94 24.46
N ASN A 337 -18.35 12.19 24.74
CA ASN A 337 -18.31 13.24 23.73
C ASN A 337 -17.32 12.92 22.60
N TRP A 338 -16.14 12.42 22.94
CA TRP A 338 -15.15 11.98 21.96
C TRP A 338 -15.68 10.79 21.13
N PHE A 339 -16.26 9.79 21.79
CA PHE A 339 -16.80 8.58 21.18
C PHE A 339 -17.89 8.90 20.15
N ASP A 340 -18.87 9.72 20.53
CA ASP A 340 -19.98 10.10 19.65
C ASP A 340 -19.49 10.95 18.47
N ALA A 341 -18.59 11.91 18.73
CA ALA A 341 -18.00 12.76 17.68
C ALA A 341 -17.08 11.98 16.72
N HIS A 342 -16.44 10.92 17.20
CA HIS A 342 -15.65 10.02 16.37
C HIS A 342 -16.59 9.13 15.53
N ALA A 343 -17.59 8.51 16.16
CA ALA A 343 -18.56 7.63 15.50
C ALA A 343 -19.28 8.34 14.34
N SER A 344 -19.62 9.62 14.50
CA SER A 344 -20.31 10.39 13.46
C SER A 344 -19.47 10.62 12.18
N LYS A 345 -18.16 10.33 12.21
CA LYS A 345 -17.21 10.55 11.09
C LYS A 345 -16.58 9.27 10.58
N CYS A 346 -16.62 8.19 11.37
CA CYS A 346 -15.92 6.94 11.05
C CYS A 346 -16.54 6.13 9.91
N TYR A 347 -17.81 6.30 9.57
CA TYR A 347 -18.48 5.36 8.66
C TYR A 347 -18.76 5.90 7.26
N GLU A 348 -18.49 7.18 7.01
CA GLU A 348 -18.77 7.85 5.75
C GLU A 348 -17.65 8.82 5.35
N GLY A 349 -17.51 9.06 4.04
CA GLY A 349 -16.55 10.03 3.52
C GLY A 349 -15.10 9.53 3.44
N PRO A 350 -14.13 10.44 3.18
CA PRO A 350 -12.74 10.08 2.91
C PRO A 350 -12.00 9.54 4.14
N ASP A 351 -12.49 9.86 5.34
CA ASP A 351 -11.89 9.46 6.62
C ASP A 351 -12.52 8.18 7.19
N ALA A 352 -13.39 7.51 6.44
CA ALA A 352 -14.07 6.32 6.91
C ALA A 352 -13.08 5.20 7.31
N ARG A 353 -13.39 4.51 8.41
CA ARG A 353 -12.63 3.43 9.04
C ARG A 353 -13.61 2.40 9.62
N PRO A 354 -13.31 1.10 9.53
CA PRO A 354 -14.13 0.03 10.09
C PRO A 354 -13.96 -0.07 11.62
N TRP A 355 -14.30 0.99 12.35
CA TRP A 355 -14.23 1.00 13.81
C TRP A 355 -15.40 0.21 14.40
N THR A 356 -15.08 -0.82 15.19
CA THR A 356 -16.09 -1.78 15.68
C THR A 356 -16.88 -1.28 16.87
N ARG A 357 -16.29 -0.37 17.67
CA ARG A 357 -16.74 0.00 19.03
C ARG A 357 -16.83 -1.20 19.99
N LEU A 358 -16.19 -2.31 19.65
CA LEU A 358 -16.14 -3.56 20.40
C LEU A 358 -14.73 -3.86 20.94
N GLY A 359 -13.79 -2.91 20.84
CA GLY A 359 -12.50 -3.01 21.51
C GLY A 359 -11.43 -3.77 20.73
N TYR A 360 -11.64 -3.98 19.43
CA TYR A 360 -10.66 -4.58 18.52
C TYR A 360 -10.67 -3.90 17.14
N THR A 361 -9.49 -3.87 16.51
CA THR A 361 -9.34 -3.42 15.12
C THR A 361 -10.02 -4.38 14.16
N TYR A 362 -10.72 -3.88 13.15
CA TYR A 362 -11.32 -4.72 12.12
C TYR A 362 -10.26 -5.10 11.06
N ASP A 363 -9.89 -6.37 11.01
CA ASP A 363 -8.97 -6.90 10.00
C ASP A 363 -9.70 -7.23 8.70
N TRP A 364 -9.82 -6.24 7.81
CA TRP A 364 -10.48 -6.40 6.51
C TRP A 364 -9.67 -7.22 5.49
N GLY A 365 -8.43 -7.59 5.85
CA GLY A 365 -7.58 -8.51 5.09
C GLY A 365 -7.74 -9.98 5.49
N SER A 366 -8.43 -10.27 6.60
CA SER A 366 -8.63 -11.62 7.10
C SER A 366 -9.39 -12.50 6.10
N ARG A 367 -9.07 -13.79 6.12
CA ARG A 367 -9.80 -14.85 5.38
C ARG A 367 -10.81 -15.59 6.27
N GLY A 368 -10.78 -15.33 7.56
CA GLY A 368 -11.64 -15.95 8.56
C GLY A 368 -12.38 -14.87 9.33
N GLU A 369 -12.15 -14.81 10.64
CA GLU A 369 -12.77 -13.83 11.52
C GLU A 369 -12.20 -12.43 11.31
N LYS A 370 -13.03 -11.41 11.51
CA LYS A 370 -12.65 -9.99 11.35
C LYS A 370 -11.87 -9.41 12.53
N TYR A 371 -11.68 -10.18 13.59
CA TYR A 371 -10.87 -9.76 14.73
C TYR A 371 -9.42 -9.54 14.29
N GLY A 372 -8.94 -8.31 14.44
CA GLY A 372 -7.55 -7.96 14.23
C GLY A 372 -6.75 -8.06 15.54
N LEU A 373 -6.67 -6.94 16.25
CA LEU A 373 -5.96 -6.81 17.53
C LEU A 373 -6.84 -6.09 18.53
N THR A 374 -6.63 -6.35 19.82
CA THR A 374 -7.22 -5.51 20.85
C THR A 374 -6.67 -4.09 20.73
N GLU A 375 -7.58 -3.12 20.71
CA GLU A 375 -7.25 -1.71 20.53
C GLU A 375 -7.55 -0.85 21.75
N PHE A 376 -6.80 0.22 21.87
CA PHE A 376 -6.91 1.24 22.90
C PHE A 376 -6.64 2.61 22.29
N ILE A 377 -6.99 3.64 23.04
CA ILE A 377 -6.57 5.02 22.80
C ILE A 377 -5.74 5.49 23.98
N VAL A 378 -4.66 6.20 23.68
CA VAL A 378 -3.97 7.06 24.65
C VAL A 378 -4.72 8.38 24.69
N VAL A 379 -5.12 8.82 25.89
CA VAL A 379 -5.86 10.08 26.06
C VAL A 379 -4.98 11.30 25.73
N PRO A 380 -5.55 12.41 25.23
CA PRO A 380 -4.80 13.62 24.92
C PRO A 380 -3.98 14.15 26.10
N GLY A 381 -2.78 14.64 25.82
CA GLY A 381 -1.85 15.21 26.80
C GLY A 381 -1.08 14.20 27.64
N ALA A 382 -1.38 12.89 27.52
CA ALA A 382 -0.66 11.84 28.22
C ALA A 382 0.79 11.70 27.73
N GLU A 383 1.64 11.25 28.64
CA GLU A 383 3.07 11.03 28.40
C GLU A 383 3.34 9.65 27.82
N MET A 384 4.00 9.61 26.67
CA MET A 384 4.39 8.39 25.97
C MET A 384 5.91 8.38 25.80
N ASP A 385 6.61 7.39 26.35
CA ASP A 385 8.04 7.23 26.05
C ASP A 385 8.19 6.37 24.80
N VAL A 386 8.84 6.90 23.77
CA VAL A 386 9.09 6.16 22.54
C VAL A 386 10.21 5.15 22.79
N LYS A 387 9.89 3.86 22.73
CA LYS A 387 10.90 2.79 22.77
C LYS A 387 11.71 2.77 21.49
N PHE A 388 11.02 2.73 20.35
CA PHE A 388 11.61 2.92 19.02
C PHE A 388 10.52 3.12 17.96
N THR A 389 10.89 3.70 16.81
CA THR A 389 10.03 3.81 15.63
C THR A 389 10.72 3.31 14.38
N ARG A 390 10.09 2.40 13.64
CA ARG A 390 10.67 1.81 12.43
C ARG A 390 9.62 1.62 11.33
N ASN A 391 10.08 1.58 10.09
CA ASN A 391 9.17 1.33 8.95
C ASN A 391 8.60 -0.09 8.98
N LEU A 392 7.45 -0.30 8.34
CA LEU A 392 6.71 -1.56 8.36
C LEU A 392 7.53 -2.77 7.87
N LYS A 393 8.39 -2.56 6.86
CA LYS A 393 9.27 -3.62 6.34
C LYS A 393 10.29 -4.07 7.39
N PHE A 394 10.89 -3.12 8.11
CA PHE A 394 11.79 -3.42 9.21
C PHE A 394 11.06 -4.17 10.32
N ILE A 395 9.88 -3.71 10.71
CA ILE A 395 9.08 -4.34 11.77
C ILE A 395 8.74 -5.79 11.42
N ALA A 396 8.27 -6.06 10.20
CA ALA A 396 7.95 -7.42 9.77
C ALA A 396 9.17 -8.34 9.85
N ASN A 397 10.35 -7.88 9.45
CA ASN A 397 11.58 -8.69 9.55
C ASN A 397 12.01 -8.86 11.01
N TRP A 398 11.94 -7.80 11.80
CA TRP A 398 12.26 -7.83 13.23
C TRP A 398 11.35 -8.79 14.02
N MET A 399 10.06 -8.90 13.66
CA MET A 399 9.14 -9.86 14.27
C MET A 399 9.48 -11.30 13.90
N LYS A 400 9.94 -11.60 12.67
CA LYS A 400 10.36 -12.96 12.27
C LYS A 400 11.47 -13.53 13.14
N ASP A 401 12.37 -12.66 13.60
CA ASP A 401 13.55 -13.06 14.40
C ASP A 401 13.22 -13.18 15.90
N ARG A 402 11.99 -12.87 16.30
CA ARG A 402 11.51 -12.96 17.68
C ARG A 402 10.70 -14.23 17.91
N LYS A 403 10.70 -14.70 19.15
CA LYS A 403 9.97 -15.88 19.61
C LYS A 403 8.99 -15.50 20.70
#